data_AF-E1QRJ5-F1
#
_entry.id   AF-E1QRJ5-F1
#
_cell.length_a   1.000
_cell.length_b   1.000
_cell.length_c   1.000
_cell.angle_alpha   90.00
_cell.angle_beta   90.00
_cell.angle_gamma   90.00
#
_symmetry.space_group_name_H-M   'P 1'
#
loop_
_entity.id
_entity.type
_entity.pdbx_description
1 polymer ?
#
loop_
_entity_poly.entity_id
_entity_poly.type
_entity_poly.pdbx_seq_one_letter_code
_entity_poly.pdbx_strand_id
1 'polypeptide(L)'
;MSLSPTQYYVLAVLALAIVLLLIRAIRYDVVGLLVMVLLIVGGVISPEKALAFIGSATVVVLGSVMVISKVLEESGFLDRLAEELDRVFRNEYVLLLIVMLIVSLLSGFMSDVALVSIFIPFMYAVSRNHNKKLSKYLLPLSYAAIVGGRYTIFGTSTNLIIDQLWYERFGRYLSVFQFLNIGLAIVFISIPALLLIYLLLPNRESVVTSVDDLKIGEYVVEAQVNSDCEFVGKTKREVEREYGIRIRSILPRRLSRTGRIHDGATLIMEVPVDKLPIISSIKGLVLTPQSEQVEGKEVVEALITSSSSLINYTISDLDVLNKYGVRIVGISAGSRRIYGRISHVMLRPGDALLLMGDEESIAKFMSDYGLVPLRTRGAKLFDVRKGAASIAVLAGVTIASLLGVNIALAFLTGVVVLMLSGAVNYRRIYQYIDWSVLIFIASFLSLGYAMSSSGLSTVIAGVIPRSLIVLFLITALIANFVNNVSAAIIMTPIALTYPNPLLAVTVVAMASTTTFLTPFSHPANLLVYNPGNYKPKDYLAMGAVLLILVLIITLLLVHAI
;
A
#
# COMPACT_ATOMS: atom_id res chain seq x y z
N MET A 1 15.17 -11.78 44.29
CA MET A 1 16.32 -12.10 43.41
C MET A 1 17.02 -10.79 43.10
N SER A 2 18.29 -10.65 43.47
CA SER A 2 19.13 -9.55 42.99
C SER A 2 19.51 -9.81 41.53
N LEU A 3 19.30 -8.83 40.66
CA LEU A 3 19.72 -8.93 39.25
C LEU A 3 21.25 -8.81 39.16
N SER A 4 21.86 -9.47 38.17
CA SER A 4 23.28 -9.26 37.87
C SER A 4 23.52 -7.87 37.26
N PRO A 5 24.75 -7.30 37.35
CA PRO A 5 25.06 -6.01 36.71
C PRO A 5 24.72 -5.99 35.20
N THR A 6 24.99 -7.09 34.50
CA THR A 6 24.63 -7.26 33.08
C THR A 6 23.12 -7.23 32.87
N GLN A 7 22.33 -7.87 33.73
CA GLN A 7 20.86 -7.86 33.64
C GLN A 7 20.28 -6.46 33.90
N TYR A 8 20.82 -5.71 34.86
CA TYR A 8 20.43 -4.32 35.08
C TYR A 8 20.72 -3.45 33.84
N TYR A 9 21.89 -3.65 33.21
CA TYR A 9 22.26 -2.92 32.02
C TYR A 9 21.32 -3.22 30.84
N VAL A 10 21.08 -4.50 30.55
CA VAL A 10 20.15 -4.89 29.46
C VAL A 10 18.74 -4.41 29.73
N LEU A 11 18.27 -4.45 30.98
CA LEU A 11 16.97 -3.91 31.37
C LEU A 11 16.88 -2.39 31.15
N ALA A 12 17.94 -1.65 31.48
CA ALA A 12 18.01 -0.21 31.23
C ALA A 12 17.97 0.11 29.73
N VAL A 13 18.70 -0.65 28.91
CA VAL A 13 18.67 -0.51 27.43
C VAL A 13 17.29 -0.84 26.88
N LEU A 14 16.64 -1.90 27.37
CA LEU A 14 15.27 -2.27 27.00
C LEU A 14 14.27 -1.16 27.37
N ALA A 15 14.35 -0.63 28.59
CA ALA A 15 13.49 0.46 29.04
C ALA A 15 13.67 1.72 28.19
N LEU A 16 14.92 2.09 27.90
CA LEU A 16 15.25 3.20 27.01
C LEU A 16 14.67 2.99 25.61
N ALA A 17 14.82 1.80 25.03
CA ALA A 17 14.29 1.46 23.71
C ALA A 17 12.76 1.62 23.66
N ILE A 18 12.05 1.09 24.66
CA ILE A 18 10.59 1.20 24.77
C ILE A 18 10.17 2.68 24.87
N VAL A 19 10.83 3.46 25.72
CA VAL A 19 10.53 4.89 25.88
C VAL A 19 10.73 5.64 24.56
N LEU A 20 11.86 5.44 23.86
CA LEU A 20 12.14 6.10 22.59
C LEU A 20 11.12 5.72 21.50
N LEU A 21 10.74 4.44 21.42
CA LEU A 21 9.73 3.95 20.46
C LEU A 21 8.32 4.48 20.78
N LEU A 22 7.99 4.68 22.05
CA LEU A 22 6.70 5.27 22.46
C LEU A 22 6.64 6.77 22.20
N ILE A 23 7.74 7.50 22.44
CA ILE A 23 7.83 8.94 22.18
C ILE A 23 7.74 9.24 20.68
N ARG A 24 8.25 8.34 19.82
CA ARG A 24 8.22 8.49 18.34
C ARG A 24 8.91 9.77 17.84
N ALA A 25 9.82 10.35 18.62
CA ALA A 25 10.57 11.57 18.25
C ALA A 25 11.69 11.30 17.24
N ILE A 26 12.23 10.08 17.24
CA ILE A 26 13.25 9.63 16.29
C ILE A 26 12.73 8.43 15.50
N ARG A 27 13.26 8.24 14.30
CA ARG A 27 12.90 7.10 13.44
C ARG A 27 13.24 5.77 14.13
N TYR A 28 12.39 4.76 13.96
CA TYR A 28 12.49 3.50 14.69
C TYR A 28 13.74 2.68 14.32
N ASP A 29 14.21 2.78 13.07
CA ASP A 29 15.47 2.21 12.59
C ASP A 29 16.70 2.78 13.32
N VAL A 30 16.70 4.08 13.60
CA VAL A 30 17.72 4.74 14.42
C VAL A 30 17.69 4.23 15.87
N VAL A 31 16.51 3.98 16.44
CA VAL A 31 16.40 3.35 17.77
C VAL A 31 17.04 1.96 17.77
N GLY A 32 16.80 1.16 16.74
CA GLY A 32 17.42 -0.16 16.57
C GLY A 32 18.94 -0.10 16.57
N LEU A 33 19.51 0.80 15.76
CA LEU A 33 20.96 1.03 15.69
C LEU A 33 21.54 1.49 17.03
N LEU A 34 20.88 2.44 17.69
CA LEU A 34 21.30 2.92 19.01
C LEU A 34 21.35 1.78 20.03
N VAL A 35 20.31 0.95 20.07
CA VAL A 35 20.23 -0.21 20.97
C VAL A 35 21.36 -1.20 20.69
N MET A 36 21.62 -1.51 19.42
CA MET A 36 22.72 -2.38 19.03
C MET A 36 24.07 -1.82 19.49
N VAL A 37 24.34 -0.53 19.26
CA VAL A 37 25.59 0.13 19.69
C VAL A 37 25.74 0.11 21.21
N LEU A 38 24.68 0.41 21.96
CA LEU A 38 24.71 0.36 23.43
C LEU A 38 25.04 -1.05 23.94
N LEU A 39 24.43 -2.09 23.36
CA LEU A 39 24.72 -3.47 23.75
C LEU A 39 26.17 -3.90 23.46
N ILE A 40 26.77 -3.40 22.38
CA ILE A 40 28.18 -3.65 22.04
C ILE A 40 29.10 -2.91 23.02
N VAL A 41 28.87 -1.61 23.24
CA VAL A 41 29.69 -0.78 24.14
C VAL A 41 29.60 -1.26 25.59
N GLY A 42 28.41 -1.74 26.01
CA GLY A 42 28.20 -2.35 27.32
C GLY A 42 28.80 -3.75 27.47
N GLY A 43 29.44 -4.30 26.43
CA GLY A 43 30.07 -5.62 26.46
C GLY A 43 29.10 -6.79 26.58
N VAL A 44 27.81 -6.59 26.28
CA VAL A 44 26.78 -7.64 26.34
C VAL A 44 26.84 -8.54 25.10
N ILE A 45 27.17 -7.94 23.94
CA ILE A 45 27.27 -8.63 22.65
C ILE A 45 28.59 -8.24 21.99
N SER A 46 29.27 -9.20 21.35
CA SER A 46 30.46 -8.91 20.56
C SER A 46 30.10 -8.19 19.24
N PRO A 47 30.96 -7.33 18.70
CA PRO A 47 30.73 -6.68 17.42
C PRO A 47 30.43 -7.69 16.29
N GLU A 48 31.13 -8.82 16.25
CA GLU A 48 30.95 -9.86 15.23
C GLU A 48 29.56 -10.48 15.31
N LYS A 49 29.07 -10.75 16.53
CA LYS A 49 27.74 -11.32 16.71
C LYS A 49 26.63 -10.33 16.35
N ALA A 50 26.80 -9.05 16.69
CA ALA A 50 25.86 -8.01 16.31
C ALA A 50 25.80 -7.84 14.78
N LEU A 51 26.96 -7.79 14.11
CA LEU A 51 27.04 -7.70 12.65
C LEU A 51 26.48 -8.95 11.95
N ALA A 52 26.59 -10.13 12.55
CA ALA A 52 26.00 -11.36 12.01
C ALA A 52 24.47 -11.28 11.87
N PHE A 53 23.77 -10.49 12.70
CA PHE A 53 22.32 -10.31 12.55
C PHE A 53 21.93 -9.51 11.29
N ILE A 54 22.83 -8.64 10.80
CA ILE A 54 22.64 -7.93 9.53
C ILE A 54 22.65 -8.90 8.35
N GLY A 55 23.51 -9.93 8.42
CA GLY A 55 23.59 -11.00 7.43
C GLY A 55 22.65 -12.19 7.68
N SER A 56 21.66 -12.04 8.58
CA SER A 56 20.78 -13.16 8.96
C SER A 56 19.85 -13.59 7.83
N ALA A 57 19.40 -14.85 7.88
CA ALA A 57 18.43 -15.40 6.93
C ALA A 57 17.15 -14.55 6.89
N THR A 58 16.69 -14.05 8.04
CA THR A 58 15.52 -13.17 8.16
C THR A 58 15.66 -11.89 7.34
N VAL A 59 16.81 -11.21 7.38
CA VAL A 59 17.04 -9.98 6.61
C VAL A 59 17.03 -10.26 5.11
N VAL A 60 17.68 -11.35 4.69
CA VAL A 60 17.73 -11.78 3.28
C VAL A 60 16.34 -12.14 2.76
N VAL A 61 15.58 -12.93 3.51
CA VAL A 61 14.21 -13.33 3.15
C VAL A 61 13.30 -12.10 3.07
N LEU A 62 13.33 -11.20 4.07
CA LEU A 62 12.51 -9.99 4.05
C LEU A 62 12.79 -9.10 2.85
N GLY A 63 14.07 -8.81 2.59
CA GLY A 63 14.46 -8.01 1.43
C GLY A 63 14.00 -8.66 0.12
N SER A 64 14.12 -9.99 0.02
CA SER A 64 13.67 -10.74 -1.15
C SER A 64 12.15 -10.73 -1.33
N VAL A 65 11.39 -10.92 -0.26
CA VAL A 65 9.92 -10.84 -0.26
C VAL A 65 9.46 -9.45 -0.67
N MET A 66 10.10 -8.38 -0.19
CA MET A 66 9.80 -7.01 -0.59
C MET A 66 9.99 -6.78 -2.09
N VAL A 67 11.11 -7.26 -2.65
CA VAL A 67 11.36 -7.19 -4.10
C VAL A 67 10.30 -7.97 -4.88
N ILE A 68 10.04 -9.23 -4.52
CA ILE A 68 9.05 -10.08 -5.22
C ILE A 68 7.65 -9.47 -5.13
N SER A 69 7.27 -8.97 -3.95
CA SER A 69 5.98 -8.31 -3.72
C SER A 69 5.82 -7.06 -4.59
N LYS A 70 6.89 -6.27 -4.74
CA LYS A 70 6.86 -5.05 -5.54
C LYS A 70 6.74 -5.33 -7.03
N VAL A 71 7.39 -6.38 -7.53
CA VAL A 71 7.24 -6.81 -8.93
C VAL A 71 5.81 -7.26 -9.22
N LEU A 72 5.19 -8.00 -8.29
CA LEU A 72 3.80 -8.42 -8.41
C LEU A 72 2.82 -7.24 -8.37
N GLU A 73 3.10 -6.22 -7.55
CA GLU A 73 2.37 -4.95 -7.54
C GLU A 73 2.54 -4.16 -8.85
N GLU A 74 3.75 -4.13 -9.40
CA GLU A 74 4.05 -3.41 -10.65
C GLU A 74 3.50 -4.11 -11.90
N SER A 75 3.22 -5.41 -11.83
CA SER A 75 2.64 -6.15 -12.96
C SER A 75 1.19 -5.80 -13.28
N GLY A 76 0.50 -5.04 -12.40
CA GLY A 76 -0.94 -4.75 -12.54
C GLY A 76 -1.84 -5.97 -12.30
N PHE A 77 -1.31 -7.09 -11.80
CA PHE A 77 -2.10 -8.31 -11.53
C PHE A 77 -3.23 -8.04 -10.54
N LEU A 78 -2.90 -7.32 -9.47
CA LEU A 78 -3.85 -7.02 -8.41
C LEU A 78 -4.90 -5.98 -8.85
N ASP A 79 -4.55 -5.03 -9.71
CA ASP A 79 -5.53 -4.11 -10.32
C ASP A 79 -6.51 -4.89 -11.22
N ARG A 80 -6.01 -5.83 -12.05
CA ARG A 80 -6.87 -6.68 -12.90
C ARG A 80 -7.77 -7.61 -12.08
N LEU A 81 -7.23 -8.20 -11.01
CA LEU A 81 -8.01 -9.02 -10.10
C LEU A 81 -9.16 -8.22 -9.48
N ALA A 82 -8.88 -7.00 -9.03
CA ALA A 82 -9.88 -6.09 -8.49
C ALA A 82 -10.99 -5.77 -9.52
N GLU A 83 -10.63 -5.44 -10.77
CA GLU A 83 -11.62 -5.19 -11.83
C GLU A 83 -12.51 -6.39 -12.13
N GLU A 84 -11.95 -7.61 -12.16
CA GLU A 84 -12.71 -8.82 -12.43
C GLU A 84 -13.70 -9.13 -11.29
N LEU A 85 -13.31 -8.90 -10.04
CA LEU A 85 -14.18 -9.10 -8.88
C LEU A 85 -15.43 -8.20 -8.91
N ASP A 86 -15.29 -6.92 -9.26
CA ASP A 86 -16.42 -5.99 -9.39
C ASP A 86 -17.39 -6.41 -10.50
N ARG A 87 -16.86 -6.97 -11.61
CA ARG A 87 -17.69 -7.45 -12.73
C ARG A 87 -18.48 -8.70 -12.37
N VAL A 88 -17.86 -9.63 -11.65
CA VAL A 88 -18.46 -10.94 -11.34
C VAL A 88 -19.48 -10.83 -10.20
N PHE A 89 -19.18 -10.08 -9.14
CA PHE A 89 -20.00 -10.06 -7.93
C PHE A 89 -20.82 -8.79 -7.80
N ARG A 90 -22.12 -8.88 -8.10
CA ARG A 90 -23.07 -7.75 -7.97
C ARG A 90 -23.55 -7.49 -6.54
N ASN A 91 -23.44 -8.47 -5.64
CA ASN A 91 -23.87 -8.32 -4.25
C ASN A 91 -22.72 -7.77 -3.41
N GLU A 92 -22.92 -6.58 -2.83
CA GLU A 92 -21.93 -5.86 -2.01
C GLU A 92 -21.32 -6.73 -0.90
N TYR A 93 -22.15 -7.47 -0.16
CA TYR A 93 -21.68 -8.28 0.96
C TYR A 93 -20.83 -9.47 0.50
N VAL A 94 -21.22 -10.09 -0.61
CA VAL A 94 -20.47 -11.21 -1.21
C VAL A 94 -19.15 -10.71 -1.78
N LEU A 95 -19.17 -9.59 -2.50
CA LEU A 95 -17.96 -8.94 -3.00
C LEU A 95 -17.00 -8.62 -1.84
N LEU A 96 -17.51 -8.01 -0.77
CA LEU A 96 -16.70 -7.68 0.41
C LEU A 96 -16.08 -8.94 1.04
N LEU A 97 -16.87 -10.00 1.27
CA LEU A 97 -16.37 -11.25 1.85
C LEU A 97 -15.25 -11.86 1.00
N ILE A 98 -15.43 -11.90 -0.32
CA ILE A 98 -14.46 -12.46 -1.26
C ILE A 98 -13.20 -11.62 -1.29
N VAL A 99 -13.33 -10.29 -1.30
CA VAL A 99 -12.19 -9.38 -1.26
C VAL A 99 -11.42 -9.53 0.04
N MET A 100 -12.09 -9.57 1.18
CA MET A 100 -11.43 -9.77 2.48
C MET A 100 -10.71 -11.12 2.53
N LEU A 101 -11.31 -12.18 1.98
CA LEU A 101 -10.68 -13.50 1.88
C LEU A 101 -9.43 -13.46 0.98
N ILE A 102 -9.53 -12.88 -0.21
CA ILE A 102 -8.41 -12.75 -1.15
C ILE A 102 -7.28 -11.94 -0.53
N VAL A 103 -7.57 -10.77 0.06
CA VAL A 103 -6.57 -9.92 0.70
C VAL A 103 -5.87 -10.66 1.84
N SER A 104 -6.63 -11.40 2.66
CA SER A 104 -6.06 -12.21 3.74
C SER A 104 -5.17 -13.34 3.22
N LEU A 105 -5.57 -14.02 2.14
CA LEU A 105 -4.78 -15.11 1.53
C LEU A 105 -3.59 -14.64 0.68
N LEU A 106 -3.59 -13.38 0.23
CA LEU A 106 -2.44 -12.79 -0.45
C LEU A 106 -1.43 -12.24 0.55
N SER A 107 -1.89 -11.74 1.71
CA SER A 107 -1.03 -11.15 2.73
C SER A 107 -0.02 -12.15 3.32
N GLY A 108 -0.31 -13.45 3.39
CA GLY A 108 0.71 -14.42 3.79
C GLY A 108 1.89 -14.57 2.81
N PHE A 109 1.86 -13.90 1.66
CA PHE A 109 2.95 -13.91 0.67
C PHE A 109 3.43 -12.51 0.28
N MET A 110 2.74 -11.46 0.73
CA MET A 110 2.95 -10.08 0.30
C MET A 110 2.92 -9.12 1.48
N SER A 111 3.52 -7.94 1.33
CA SER A 111 3.40 -6.93 2.38
C SER A 111 1.96 -6.43 2.52
N ASP A 112 1.45 -6.41 3.75
CA ASP A 112 0.12 -5.89 4.10
C ASP A 112 -0.11 -4.46 3.59
N VAL A 113 0.95 -3.64 3.61
CA VAL A 113 0.93 -2.23 3.21
C VAL A 113 0.67 -2.07 1.71
N ALA A 114 1.34 -2.88 0.88
CA ALA A 114 1.13 -2.86 -0.56
C ALA A 114 -0.29 -3.33 -0.90
N LEU A 115 -0.78 -4.42 -0.28
CA LEU A 115 -2.13 -4.92 -0.51
C LEU A 115 -3.19 -3.87 -0.17
N VAL A 116 -3.11 -3.25 1.01
CA VAL A 116 -4.06 -2.19 1.38
C VAL A 116 -4.00 -1.01 0.41
N SER A 117 -2.80 -0.56 0.03
CA SER A 117 -2.62 0.55 -0.92
C SER A 117 -3.26 0.29 -2.28
N ILE A 118 -3.12 -0.93 -2.80
CA ILE A 118 -3.66 -1.33 -4.10
C ILE A 118 -5.19 -1.48 -4.04
N PHE A 119 -5.72 -1.99 -2.94
CA PHE A 119 -7.15 -2.22 -2.78
C PHE A 119 -7.92 -0.97 -2.32
N ILE A 120 -7.28 0.09 -1.80
CA ILE A 120 -7.95 1.36 -1.45
C ILE A 120 -8.69 1.97 -2.66
N PRO A 121 -8.05 2.20 -3.83
CA PRO A 121 -8.74 2.71 -5.01
C PRO A 121 -9.89 1.82 -5.47
N PHE A 122 -9.72 0.50 -5.37
CA PHE A 122 -10.77 -0.46 -5.69
C PHE A 122 -11.96 -0.36 -4.71
N MET A 123 -11.70 -0.31 -3.39
CA MET A 123 -12.75 -0.07 -2.39
C MET A 123 -13.45 1.28 -2.58
N TYR A 124 -12.75 2.28 -3.10
CA TYR A 124 -13.39 3.54 -3.51
C TYR A 124 -14.38 3.32 -4.66
N ALA A 125 -13.99 2.60 -5.72
CA ALA A 125 -14.90 2.27 -6.82
C ALA A 125 -16.12 1.46 -6.35
N VAL A 126 -15.90 0.44 -5.51
CA VAL A 126 -16.98 -0.35 -4.88
C VAL A 126 -17.92 0.55 -4.08
N SER A 127 -17.38 1.47 -3.27
CA SER A 127 -18.18 2.39 -2.48
C SER A 127 -19.08 3.30 -3.33
N ARG A 128 -18.58 3.72 -4.51
CA ARG A 128 -19.34 4.50 -5.51
C ARG A 128 -20.44 3.67 -6.16
N ASN A 129 -20.11 2.47 -6.63
CA ASN A 129 -21.04 1.57 -7.30
C ASN A 129 -22.22 1.17 -6.40
N HIS A 130 -21.96 0.99 -5.10
CA HIS A 130 -22.98 0.60 -4.12
C HIS A 130 -23.58 1.77 -3.34
N ASN A 131 -23.20 3.02 -3.65
CA ASN A 131 -23.67 4.24 -2.98
C ASN A 131 -23.51 4.18 -1.45
N LYS A 132 -22.33 3.76 -0.99
CA LYS A 132 -21.95 3.66 0.43
C LYS A 132 -20.73 4.54 0.71
N LYS A 133 -20.54 4.91 1.98
CA LYS A 133 -19.37 5.71 2.39
C LYS A 133 -18.11 4.84 2.40
N LEU A 134 -17.00 5.36 1.88
CA LEU A 134 -15.70 4.68 1.85
C LEU A 134 -15.24 4.20 3.24
N SER A 135 -15.57 4.94 4.30
CA SER A 135 -15.27 4.60 5.70
C SER A 135 -15.85 3.26 6.17
N LYS A 136 -16.76 2.64 5.41
CA LYS A 136 -17.28 1.30 5.72
C LYS A 136 -16.33 0.18 5.29
N TYR A 137 -15.54 0.40 4.24
CA TYR A 137 -14.73 -0.64 3.61
C TYR A 137 -13.27 -0.65 4.05
N LEU A 138 -12.72 0.52 4.37
CA LEU A 138 -11.28 0.66 4.55
C LEU A 138 -10.72 -0.03 5.81
N LEU A 139 -11.41 0.08 6.95
CA LEU A 139 -10.94 -0.58 8.17
C LEU A 139 -11.04 -2.12 8.07
N PRO A 140 -12.13 -2.72 7.56
CA PRO A 140 -12.16 -4.15 7.27
C PRO A 140 -11.03 -4.57 6.33
N LEU A 141 -10.76 -3.80 5.26
CA LEU A 141 -9.65 -4.06 4.33
C LEU A 141 -8.30 -4.11 5.05
N SER A 142 -8.00 -3.12 5.88
CA SER A 142 -6.75 -3.08 6.65
C SER A 142 -6.63 -4.28 7.59
N TYR A 143 -7.72 -4.62 8.28
CA TYR A 143 -7.71 -5.75 9.21
C TYR A 143 -7.61 -7.10 8.48
N ALA A 144 -8.22 -7.26 7.30
CA ALA A 144 -8.02 -8.45 6.47
C ALA A 144 -6.55 -8.65 6.10
N ALA A 145 -5.88 -7.58 5.66
CA ALA A 145 -4.45 -7.62 5.36
C ALA A 145 -3.65 -8.03 6.60
N ILE A 146 -3.84 -7.36 7.75
CA ILE A 146 -3.10 -7.68 8.99
C ILE A 146 -3.39 -9.11 9.50
N VAL A 147 -4.59 -9.64 9.26
CA VAL A 147 -4.93 -11.02 9.65
C VAL A 147 -4.21 -12.06 8.79
N GLY A 148 -4.01 -11.78 7.52
CA GLY A 148 -3.48 -12.70 6.52
C GLY A 148 -2.04 -13.15 6.75
N GLY A 149 -1.17 -12.28 7.25
CA GLY A 149 0.28 -12.54 7.34
C GLY A 149 0.71 -13.68 8.29
N ARG A 150 -0.23 -14.37 8.95
CA ARG A 150 0.03 -15.25 10.10
C ARG A 150 0.32 -16.72 9.76
N TYR A 151 -0.18 -17.23 8.63
CA TYR A 151 -0.14 -18.67 8.35
C TYR A 151 1.17 -19.16 7.69
N THR A 152 2.04 -18.25 7.26
CA THR A 152 3.39 -18.53 6.75
C THR A 152 4.45 -17.85 7.61
N ILE A 153 5.66 -18.42 7.65
CA ILE A 153 6.79 -17.77 8.32
C ILE A 153 7.16 -16.44 7.68
N PHE A 154 7.19 -16.38 6.34
CA PHE A 154 7.60 -15.17 5.62
C PHE A 154 6.46 -14.18 5.34
N GLY A 155 5.22 -14.51 5.71
CA GLY A 155 4.07 -13.62 5.50
C GLY A 155 4.14 -12.34 6.33
N THR A 156 4.88 -12.35 7.44
CA THR A 156 5.09 -11.17 8.27
C THR A 156 6.48 -11.14 8.87
N SER A 157 7.00 -9.93 9.08
CA SER A 157 8.32 -9.70 9.66
C SER A 157 8.45 -10.25 11.07
N THR A 158 7.37 -10.25 11.87
CA THR A 158 7.39 -10.81 13.22
C THR A 158 7.64 -12.31 13.22
N ASN A 159 7.09 -13.05 12.26
CA ASN A 159 7.26 -14.50 12.17
C ASN A 159 8.70 -14.87 11.80
N LEU A 160 9.33 -14.16 10.86
CA LEU A 160 10.74 -14.34 10.54
C LEU A 160 11.68 -13.99 11.68
N ILE A 161 11.31 -13.01 12.51
CA ILE A 161 12.08 -12.67 13.72
C ILE A 161 11.99 -13.78 14.75
N ILE A 162 10.78 -14.30 14.99
CA ILE A 162 10.54 -15.41 15.92
C ILE A 162 11.34 -16.62 15.46
N ASP A 163 11.33 -16.91 14.16
CA ASP A 163 12.10 -17.99 13.55
C ASP A 163 13.62 -17.80 13.73
N GLN A 164 14.15 -16.58 13.56
CA GLN A 164 15.56 -16.29 13.82
C GLN A 164 15.93 -16.50 15.30
N LEU A 165 15.15 -15.98 16.23
CA LEU A 165 15.41 -16.13 17.67
C LEU A 165 15.23 -17.59 18.13
N TRP A 166 14.36 -18.35 17.46
CA TRP A 166 14.24 -19.79 17.63
C TRP A 166 15.50 -20.53 17.13
N TYR A 167 16.01 -20.17 15.95
CA TYR A 167 17.26 -20.70 15.41
C TYR A 167 18.46 -20.43 16.33
N GLU A 168 18.57 -19.22 16.87
CA GLU A 168 19.62 -18.85 17.83
C GLU A 168 19.65 -19.75 19.07
N ARG A 169 18.49 -20.29 19.48
CA ARG A 169 18.38 -21.16 20.65
C ARG A 169 18.50 -22.65 20.34
N PHE A 170 17.94 -23.10 19.21
CA PHE A 170 17.80 -24.52 18.89
C PHE A 170 18.61 -24.98 17.68
N GLY A 171 19.29 -24.08 16.97
CA GLY A 171 20.12 -24.40 15.80
C GLY A 171 19.34 -24.87 14.57
N ARG A 172 18.01 -24.75 14.58
CA ARG A 172 17.11 -25.16 13.49
C ARG A 172 16.00 -24.15 13.30
N TYR A 173 15.61 -23.90 12.05
CA TYR A 173 14.46 -23.05 11.73
C TYR A 173 13.14 -23.81 11.92
N LEU A 174 12.06 -23.06 12.13
CA LEU A 174 10.70 -23.55 12.10
C LEU A 174 10.31 -23.91 10.66
N SER A 175 9.33 -24.82 10.52
CA SER A 175 8.78 -25.14 9.20
C SER A 175 8.04 -23.93 8.62
N VAL A 176 8.13 -23.70 7.30
CA VAL A 176 7.45 -22.58 6.61
C VAL A 176 5.96 -22.46 6.98
N PHE A 177 5.31 -23.61 7.19
CA PHE A 177 3.90 -23.74 7.54
C PHE A 177 3.67 -24.11 9.01
N GLN A 178 4.63 -23.82 9.89
CA GLN A 178 4.51 -24.04 11.34
C GLN A 178 3.22 -23.46 11.92
N PHE A 179 2.77 -22.33 11.37
CA PHE A 179 1.60 -21.59 11.84
C PHE A 179 0.35 -21.78 10.97
N LEU A 180 0.38 -22.68 9.99
CA LEU A 180 -0.64 -22.79 8.94
C LEU A 180 -2.04 -23.03 9.50
N ASN A 181 -2.19 -24.05 10.35
CA ASN A 181 -3.50 -24.46 10.86
C ASN A 181 -4.18 -23.34 11.67
N ILE A 182 -3.43 -22.70 12.58
CA ILE A 182 -3.94 -21.62 13.42
C ILE A 182 -4.19 -20.36 12.58
N GLY A 183 -3.23 -19.99 11.74
CA GLY A 183 -3.33 -18.82 10.89
C GLY A 183 -4.51 -18.89 9.93
N LEU A 184 -4.74 -20.04 9.26
CA LEU A 184 -5.89 -20.22 8.37
C LEU A 184 -7.20 -20.25 9.15
N ALA A 185 -7.27 -20.92 10.31
CA ALA A 185 -8.47 -20.88 11.15
C ALA A 185 -8.82 -19.45 11.54
N ILE A 186 -7.83 -18.64 11.95
CA ILE A 186 -8.02 -17.21 12.23
C ILE A 186 -8.51 -16.48 10.98
N VAL A 187 -7.91 -16.68 9.80
CA VAL A 187 -8.34 -16.04 8.55
C VAL A 187 -9.81 -16.32 8.29
N PHE A 188 -10.21 -17.60 8.19
CA PHE A 188 -11.58 -17.98 7.85
C PHE A 188 -12.61 -17.51 8.88
N ILE A 189 -12.29 -17.57 10.18
CA ILE A 189 -13.20 -17.13 11.25
C ILE A 189 -13.24 -15.59 11.35
N SER A 190 -12.16 -14.90 10.97
CA SER A 190 -12.14 -13.43 10.93
C SER A 190 -12.98 -12.86 9.79
N ILE A 191 -13.16 -13.57 8.67
CA ILE A 191 -13.94 -13.06 7.52
C ILE A 191 -15.38 -12.65 7.92
N PRO A 192 -16.19 -13.49 8.60
CA PRO A 192 -17.48 -13.05 9.13
C PRO A 192 -17.39 -11.90 10.14
N ALA A 193 -16.37 -11.86 10.98
CA ALA A 193 -16.17 -10.79 11.95
C ALA A 193 -15.83 -9.45 11.27
N LEU A 194 -15.10 -9.47 10.15
CA LEU A 194 -14.83 -8.29 9.33
C LEU A 194 -16.09 -7.77 8.65
N LEU A 195 -16.99 -8.66 8.22
CA LEU A 195 -18.31 -8.28 7.75
C LEU A 195 -19.13 -7.62 8.86
N LEU A 196 -19.08 -8.16 10.08
CA LEU A 196 -19.72 -7.53 11.24
C LEU A 196 -19.14 -6.14 11.53
N ILE A 197 -17.81 -5.97 11.45
CA ILE A 197 -17.17 -4.66 11.61
C ILE A 197 -17.66 -3.69 10.53
N TYR A 198 -17.74 -4.12 9.27
CA TYR A 198 -18.34 -3.32 8.20
C TYR A 198 -19.76 -2.84 8.56
N LEU A 199 -20.59 -3.72 9.15
CA LEU A 199 -21.95 -3.36 9.57
C LEU A 199 -21.95 -2.33 10.72
N LEU A 200 -21.07 -2.49 11.70
CA LEU A 200 -21.00 -1.67 12.92
C LEU A 200 -20.33 -0.30 12.72
N LEU A 201 -19.48 -0.16 11.70
CA LEU A 201 -18.70 1.07 11.49
C LEU A 201 -19.59 2.30 11.25
N PRO A 202 -19.23 3.49 11.77
CA PRO A 202 -20.00 4.69 11.50
C PRO A 202 -19.87 5.12 10.03
N ASN A 203 -20.97 5.65 9.47
CA ASN A 203 -20.93 6.37 8.21
C ASN A 203 -20.21 7.69 8.43
N ARG A 204 -18.99 7.81 7.89
CA ARG A 204 -18.19 9.04 7.95
C ARG A 204 -17.99 9.56 6.54
N GLU A 205 -17.95 10.88 6.41
CA GLU A 205 -17.47 11.49 5.19
C GLU A 205 -15.95 11.36 5.16
N SER A 206 -15.43 10.80 4.07
CA SER A 206 -13.99 10.77 3.82
C SER A 206 -13.46 12.20 3.78
N VAL A 207 -12.24 12.41 4.29
CA VAL A 207 -11.54 13.70 4.19
C VAL A 207 -11.28 14.07 2.72
N VAL A 208 -11.33 13.08 1.83
CA VAL A 208 -11.68 13.30 0.42
C VAL A 208 -13.15 13.71 0.37
N THR A 209 -13.40 14.99 0.66
CA THR A 209 -14.69 15.65 0.50
C THR A 209 -15.06 15.59 -0.97
N SER A 210 -16.10 14.79 -1.26
CA SER A 210 -16.95 14.93 -2.44
C SER A 210 -16.24 15.12 -3.79
N VAL A 211 -16.01 14.01 -4.51
CA VAL A 211 -15.97 14.02 -5.98
C VAL A 211 -17.40 14.22 -6.56
N ASP A 212 -18.42 14.38 -5.71
CA ASP A 212 -19.83 14.52 -6.14
C ASP A 212 -20.23 15.89 -6.71
N ASP A 213 -19.38 16.92 -6.63
CA ASP A 213 -19.54 18.14 -7.44
C ASP A 213 -18.68 18.12 -8.71
N LEU A 214 -17.91 17.06 -8.90
CA LEU A 214 -17.08 16.85 -10.04
C LEU A 214 -17.81 15.90 -11.00
N LYS A 215 -18.60 16.48 -11.90
CA LYS A 215 -18.91 15.86 -13.20
C LYS A 215 -17.61 15.68 -14.01
N ILE A 216 -16.65 14.90 -13.50
CA ILE A 216 -15.45 14.53 -14.23
C ILE A 216 -15.83 13.32 -15.08
N GLY A 217 -15.80 13.54 -16.38
CA GLY A 217 -16.24 12.61 -17.41
C GLY A 217 -16.23 13.29 -18.77
N GLU A 218 -16.40 14.61 -18.82
CA GLU A 218 -16.24 15.43 -20.01
C GLU A 218 -15.13 16.48 -19.77
N TYR A 219 -14.11 16.46 -20.63
CA TYR A 219 -13.00 17.42 -20.62
C TYR A 219 -13.25 18.51 -21.63
N VAL A 220 -13.04 19.76 -21.24
CA VAL A 220 -13.01 20.86 -22.21
C VAL A 220 -11.64 20.86 -22.87
N VAL A 221 -11.62 20.63 -24.18
CA VAL A 221 -10.43 20.65 -25.04
C VAL A 221 -10.59 21.69 -26.15
N GLU A 222 -9.47 22.24 -26.61
CA GLU A 222 -9.41 23.23 -27.68
C GLU A 222 -8.77 22.58 -28.91
N ALA A 223 -9.42 22.66 -30.07
CA ALA A 223 -8.92 22.09 -31.32
C ALA A 223 -9.01 23.10 -32.46
N GLN A 224 -7.98 23.16 -33.29
CA GLN A 224 -7.95 23.92 -34.53
C GLN A 224 -8.30 23.00 -35.71
N VAL A 225 -9.18 23.48 -36.57
CA VAL A 225 -9.63 22.79 -37.79
C VAL A 225 -8.80 23.28 -38.96
N ASN A 226 -8.13 22.36 -39.65
CA ASN A 226 -7.41 22.63 -40.90
C ASN A 226 -8.27 22.26 -42.13
N SER A 227 -7.82 22.64 -43.33
CA SER A 227 -8.52 22.45 -44.60
C SER A 227 -8.87 20.99 -44.91
N ASP A 228 -8.05 20.07 -44.39
CA ASP A 228 -8.17 18.63 -44.61
C ASP A 228 -9.07 17.94 -43.57
N CYS A 229 -9.70 18.70 -42.68
CA CYS A 229 -10.48 18.16 -41.57
C CYS A 229 -11.88 17.70 -42.02
N GLU A 230 -12.25 16.48 -41.61
CA GLU A 230 -13.57 15.89 -41.86
C GLU A 230 -14.74 16.70 -41.26
N PHE A 231 -14.45 17.65 -40.36
CA PHE A 231 -15.46 18.51 -39.75
C PHE A 231 -15.84 19.70 -40.63
N VAL A 232 -15.02 20.06 -41.62
CA VAL A 232 -15.27 21.21 -42.51
C VAL A 232 -16.57 20.99 -43.29
N GLY A 233 -17.48 21.96 -43.21
CA GLY A 233 -18.79 21.92 -43.88
C GLY A 233 -19.89 21.17 -43.13
N LYS A 234 -19.57 20.36 -42.11
CA LYS A 234 -20.56 19.69 -41.23
C LYS A 234 -21.20 20.69 -40.26
N THR A 235 -22.44 20.42 -39.86
CA THR A 235 -23.08 21.19 -38.79
C THR A 235 -22.60 20.72 -37.42
N LYS A 236 -22.68 21.61 -36.41
CA LYS A 236 -22.37 21.26 -35.02
C LYS A 236 -23.06 19.96 -34.57
N ARG A 237 -24.36 19.81 -34.85
CA ARG A 237 -25.16 18.66 -34.42
C ARG A 237 -24.75 17.35 -35.07
N GLU A 238 -24.26 17.39 -36.31
CA GLU A 238 -23.78 16.21 -37.02
C GLU A 238 -22.53 15.66 -36.35
N VAL A 239 -21.54 16.52 -36.09
CA VAL A 239 -20.29 16.14 -35.41
C VAL A 239 -20.55 15.66 -33.98
N GLU A 240 -21.43 16.34 -33.24
CA GLU A 240 -21.82 15.92 -31.89
C GLU A 240 -22.44 14.52 -31.87
N ARG A 241 -23.28 14.17 -32.86
CA ARG A 241 -23.93 12.85 -32.94
C ARG A 241 -22.98 11.75 -33.40
N GLU A 242 -22.14 12.05 -34.39
CA GLU A 242 -21.23 11.09 -35.04
C GLU A 242 -20.11 10.65 -34.10
N TYR A 243 -19.51 11.60 -33.37
CA TYR A 243 -18.40 11.31 -32.45
C TYR A 243 -18.86 11.25 -31.00
N GLY A 244 -20.12 11.59 -30.71
CA GLY A 244 -20.68 11.61 -29.35
C GLY A 244 -19.87 12.50 -28.41
N ILE A 245 -19.55 13.70 -28.90
CA ILE A 245 -18.90 14.80 -28.18
C ILE A 245 -19.86 15.99 -28.13
N ARG A 246 -19.54 17.04 -27.37
CA ARG A 246 -20.33 18.28 -27.35
C ARG A 246 -19.47 19.47 -27.73
N ILE A 247 -19.86 20.23 -28.75
CA ILE A 247 -19.10 21.41 -29.19
C ILE A 247 -19.65 22.64 -28.47
N ARG A 248 -18.95 23.19 -27.48
CA ARG A 248 -19.43 24.37 -26.74
C ARG A 248 -19.44 25.64 -27.59
N SER A 249 -18.38 25.88 -28.35
CA SER A 249 -18.28 27.08 -29.19
C SER A 249 -17.35 26.90 -30.38
N ILE A 250 -17.62 27.67 -31.44
CA ILE A 250 -16.82 27.79 -32.64
C ILE A 250 -16.30 29.25 -32.69
N LEU A 251 -14.98 29.43 -32.73
CA LEU A 251 -14.33 30.74 -32.82
C LEU A 251 -13.73 30.91 -34.23
N PRO A 252 -13.74 32.14 -34.81
CA PRO A 252 -14.33 33.38 -34.28
C PRO A 252 -15.87 33.44 -34.38
N ARG A 253 -16.54 33.98 -33.35
CA ARG A 253 -18.01 34.04 -33.21
C ARG A 253 -18.77 34.61 -34.42
N ARG A 254 -18.13 35.48 -35.23
CA ARG A 254 -18.74 36.07 -36.45
C ARG A 254 -19.06 35.03 -37.52
N LEU A 255 -18.30 33.93 -37.60
CA LEU A 255 -18.47 32.86 -38.60
C LEU A 255 -19.46 31.76 -38.15
N SER A 256 -19.90 31.79 -36.88
CA SER A 256 -20.86 30.83 -36.30
C SER A 256 -22.31 31.03 -36.77
N ARG A 257 -22.60 32.06 -37.59
CA ARG A 257 -23.97 32.41 -38.04
C ARG A 257 -24.57 31.42 -39.04
N THR A 258 -23.76 30.65 -39.74
CA THR A 258 -24.23 29.63 -40.71
C THR A 258 -24.43 28.24 -40.07
N GLY A 259 -24.02 28.05 -38.81
CA GLY A 259 -24.16 26.77 -38.09
C GLY A 259 -23.23 25.64 -38.54
N ARG A 260 -22.32 25.92 -39.49
CA ARG A 260 -21.33 24.97 -40.04
C ARG A 260 -19.92 25.28 -39.55
N ILE A 261 -19.09 24.24 -39.47
CA ILE A 261 -17.67 24.35 -39.10
C ILE A 261 -16.87 24.73 -40.36
N HIS A 262 -15.94 25.67 -40.21
CA HIS A 262 -15.13 26.22 -41.32
C HIS A 262 -13.66 25.87 -41.11
N ASP A 263 -12.89 25.92 -42.21
CA ASP A 263 -11.43 25.87 -42.15
C ASP A 263 -10.87 27.05 -41.33
N GLY A 264 -9.84 26.78 -40.54
CA GLY A 264 -9.24 27.72 -39.59
C GLY A 264 -10.07 28.00 -38.34
N ALA A 265 -11.21 27.32 -38.14
CA ALA A 265 -12.02 27.49 -36.94
C ALA A 265 -11.36 26.86 -35.71
N THR A 266 -11.54 27.48 -34.54
CA THR A 266 -11.19 26.88 -33.25
C THR A 266 -12.45 26.35 -32.57
N LEU A 267 -12.46 25.05 -32.29
CA LEU A 267 -13.52 24.35 -31.60
C LEU A 267 -13.16 24.21 -30.12
N ILE A 268 -14.07 24.64 -29.26
CA ILE A 268 -14.03 24.30 -27.83
C ILE A 268 -15.02 23.18 -27.62
N MET A 269 -14.53 22.00 -27.25
CA MET A 269 -15.30 20.76 -27.20
C MET A 269 -15.25 20.15 -25.81
N GLU A 270 -16.38 19.65 -25.34
CA GLU A 270 -16.49 18.71 -24.24
C GLU A 270 -16.34 17.31 -24.81
N VAL A 271 -15.24 16.65 -24.46
CA VAL A 271 -14.87 15.34 -24.97
C VAL A 271 -14.75 14.38 -23.80
N PRO A 272 -15.47 13.24 -23.84
CA PRO A 272 -15.24 12.15 -22.91
C PRO A 272 -13.83 11.57 -23.05
N VAL A 273 -13.23 11.17 -21.92
CA VAL A 273 -11.84 10.70 -21.88
C VAL A 273 -11.58 9.54 -22.84
N ASP A 274 -12.50 8.58 -22.88
CA ASP A 274 -12.45 7.39 -23.72
C ASP A 274 -12.43 7.72 -25.22
N LYS A 275 -12.83 8.94 -25.58
CA LYS A 275 -12.90 9.41 -26.97
C LYS A 275 -11.77 10.35 -27.36
N LEU A 276 -10.94 10.78 -26.42
CA LEU A 276 -9.79 11.65 -26.73
C LEU A 276 -8.81 11.05 -27.74
N PRO A 277 -8.45 9.74 -27.67
CA PRO A 277 -7.58 9.14 -28.68
C PRO A 277 -8.20 9.21 -30.08
N ILE A 278 -9.50 8.92 -30.18
CA ILE A 278 -10.26 8.97 -31.44
C ILE A 278 -10.24 10.40 -31.99
N ILE A 279 -10.60 11.39 -31.17
CA ILE A 279 -10.61 12.81 -31.56
C ILE A 279 -9.22 13.28 -31.99
N SER A 280 -8.15 12.87 -31.29
CA SER A 280 -6.77 13.24 -31.64
C SER A 280 -6.26 12.61 -32.94
N SER A 281 -6.88 11.49 -33.36
CA SER A 281 -6.52 10.77 -34.59
C SER A 281 -7.24 11.29 -35.83
N ILE A 282 -8.18 12.23 -35.67
CA ILE A 282 -8.95 12.79 -36.79
C ILE A 282 -8.01 13.64 -37.65
N LYS A 283 -7.89 13.24 -38.92
CA LYS A 283 -7.08 13.97 -39.90
C LYS A 283 -7.55 15.42 -39.99
N GLY A 284 -6.61 16.36 -39.91
CA GLY A 284 -6.87 17.80 -40.00
C GLY A 284 -7.43 18.46 -38.74
N LEU A 285 -7.67 17.71 -37.64
CA LEU A 285 -8.07 18.28 -36.34
C LEU A 285 -6.87 18.30 -35.40
N VAL A 286 -6.36 19.50 -35.09
CA VAL A 286 -5.16 19.67 -34.27
C VAL A 286 -5.54 20.14 -32.88
N LEU A 287 -5.28 19.35 -31.85
CA LEU A 287 -5.49 19.77 -30.46
C LEU A 287 -4.48 20.87 -30.10
N THR A 288 -4.98 21.98 -29.57
CA THR A 288 -4.18 23.15 -29.18
C THR A 288 -3.87 23.07 -27.68
N PRO A 289 -2.59 23.27 -27.27
CA PRO A 289 -1.47 23.77 -28.08
C PRO A 289 -0.72 22.70 -28.90
N GLN A 290 -0.52 22.98 -30.21
CA GLN A 290 0.17 22.22 -31.28
C GLN A 290 0.63 20.80 -30.93
N SER A 291 -0.09 19.79 -31.41
CA SER A 291 0.32 18.37 -31.31
C SER A 291 1.51 18.03 -32.20
N GLU A 292 2.69 17.84 -31.61
CA GLU A 292 3.65 16.88 -32.17
C GLU A 292 3.26 15.49 -31.68
N GLN A 293 3.06 14.58 -32.64
CA GLN A 293 2.78 13.13 -32.57
C GLN A 293 2.41 12.54 -31.19
N VAL A 294 1.19 12.02 -31.12
CA VAL A 294 0.51 11.41 -29.96
C VAL A 294 0.98 9.97 -29.69
N GLU A 295 1.79 9.37 -30.56
CA GLU A 295 2.24 7.98 -30.40
C GLU A 295 3.26 7.83 -29.27
N GLY A 296 2.88 7.11 -28.21
CA GLY A 296 3.79 6.62 -27.17
C GLY A 296 3.88 7.45 -25.88
N LYS A 297 3.04 8.47 -25.67
CA LYS A 297 3.02 9.29 -24.43
C LYS A 297 1.84 8.97 -23.53
N GLU A 298 2.07 9.00 -22.22
CA GLU A 298 1.04 8.73 -21.21
C GLU A 298 0.15 9.96 -20.97
N VAL A 299 -1.11 9.69 -20.63
CA VAL A 299 -2.11 10.69 -20.27
C VAL A 299 -2.58 10.42 -18.84
N VAL A 300 -2.47 11.42 -17.97
CA VAL A 300 -2.79 11.32 -16.54
C VAL A 300 -3.74 12.44 -16.15
N GLU A 301 -4.85 12.11 -15.51
CA GLU A 301 -5.71 13.10 -14.85
C GLU A 301 -5.13 13.47 -13.48
N ALA A 302 -5.11 14.76 -13.16
CA ALA A 302 -4.57 15.28 -11.92
C ALA A 302 -5.51 16.30 -11.29
N LEU A 303 -5.93 16.05 -10.04
CA LEU A 303 -6.74 16.95 -9.23
C LEU A 303 -5.87 18.06 -8.63
N ILE A 304 -6.34 19.29 -8.77
CA ILE A 304 -5.81 20.45 -8.05
C ILE A 304 -6.35 20.42 -6.62
N THR A 305 -5.47 20.13 -5.66
CA THR A 305 -5.82 20.11 -4.24
C THR A 305 -5.83 21.52 -3.65
N SER A 306 -6.45 21.70 -2.48
CA SER A 306 -6.44 22.96 -1.73
C SER A 306 -5.03 23.42 -1.31
N SER A 307 -4.04 22.52 -1.34
CA SER A 307 -2.63 22.80 -1.05
C SER A 307 -1.79 23.07 -2.31
N SER A 308 -2.39 23.06 -3.50
CA SER A 308 -1.65 23.24 -4.76
C SER A 308 -1.13 24.68 -4.92
N SER A 309 0.11 24.82 -5.37
CA SER A 309 0.70 26.12 -5.71
C SER A 309 0.20 26.69 -7.05
N LEU A 310 -0.62 25.94 -7.80
CA LEU A 310 -1.24 26.37 -9.06
C LEU A 310 -2.52 27.20 -8.88
N ILE A 311 -2.99 27.36 -7.65
CA ILE A 311 -4.21 28.13 -7.35
C ILE A 311 -4.01 29.59 -7.78
N ASN A 312 -5.00 30.14 -8.50
CA ASN A 312 -5.03 31.50 -9.06
C ASN A 312 -4.06 31.78 -10.22
N TYR A 313 -3.34 30.77 -10.73
CA TYR A 313 -2.61 30.89 -11.99
C TYR A 313 -3.51 30.53 -13.18
N THR A 314 -3.24 31.12 -14.34
CA THR A 314 -3.80 30.65 -15.61
C THR A 314 -2.88 29.63 -16.28
N ILE A 315 -3.42 28.78 -17.16
CA ILE A 315 -2.61 27.82 -17.91
C ILE A 315 -1.54 28.53 -18.75
N SER A 316 -1.81 29.73 -19.27
CA SER A 316 -0.84 30.55 -20.01
C SER A 316 0.30 31.10 -19.16
N ASP A 317 0.11 31.27 -17.84
CA ASP A 317 1.17 31.74 -16.94
C ASP A 317 2.20 30.64 -16.67
N LEU A 318 1.86 29.39 -16.98
CA LEU A 318 2.65 28.22 -16.66
C LEU A 318 3.45 27.77 -17.88
N ASP A 319 4.78 27.88 -17.82
CA ASP A 319 5.68 27.34 -18.83
C ASP A 319 5.92 25.83 -18.64
N VAL A 320 4.81 25.06 -18.56
CA VAL A 320 4.82 23.64 -18.20
C VAL A 320 5.57 22.81 -19.24
N LEU A 321 5.37 23.13 -20.53
CA LEU A 321 5.94 22.39 -21.64
C LEU A 321 7.47 22.53 -21.68
N ASN A 322 8.02 23.74 -21.62
CA ASN A 322 9.46 23.92 -21.73
C ASN A 322 10.20 23.49 -20.45
N LYS A 323 9.58 23.67 -19.28
CA LYS A 323 10.22 23.36 -17.99
C LYS A 323 10.16 21.87 -17.62
N TYR A 324 9.08 21.18 -17.95
CA TYR A 324 8.86 19.79 -17.54
C TYR A 324 8.68 18.81 -18.70
N GLY A 325 8.48 19.28 -19.94
CA GLY A 325 8.07 18.40 -21.04
C GLY A 325 6.64 17.88 -20.90
N VAL A 326 5.83 18.46 -20.00
CA VAL A 326 4.44 18.06 -19.73
C VAL A 326 3.48 19.05 -20.39
N ARG A 327 2.40 18.55 -20.98
CA ARG A 327 1.37 19.35 -21.64
C ARG A 327 0.04 19.23 -20.91
N ILE A 328 -0.66 20.34 -20.75
CA ILE A 328 -2.03 20.36 -20.26
C ILE A 328 -2.94 20.32 -21.49
N VAL A 329 -3.56 19.17 -21.73
CA VAL A 329 -4.38 18.90 -22.93
C VAL A 329 -5.87 19.17 -22.71
N GLY A 330 -6.30 19.25 -21.45
CA GLY A 330 -7.69 19.54 -21.11
C GLY A 330 -7.87 19.90 -19.64
N ILE A 331 -9.01 20.50 -19.34
CA ILE A 331 -9.41 20.83 -17.98
C ILE A 331 -10.86 20.41 -17.75
N SER A 332 -11.13 19.85 -16.57
CA SER A 332 -12.47 19.68 -16.03
C SER A 332 -12.65 20.64 -14.86
N ALA A 333 -13.56 21.60 -15.01
CA ALA A 333 -13.85 22.63 -13.99
C ALA A 333 -15.11 22.31 -13.16
N GLY A 334 -15.45 21.02 -13.00
CA GLY A 334 -16.67 20.57 -12.33
C GLY A 334 -17.93 21.18 -12.96
N SER A 335 -18.76 21.85 -12.16
CA SER A 335 -19.99 22.52 -12.61
C SER A 335 -19.77 23.93 -13.20
N ARG A 336 -18.54 24.46 -13.18
CA ARG A 336 -18.26 25.82 -13.66
C ARG A 336 -18.21 25.86 -15.19
N ARG A 337 -18.89 26.86 -15.77
CA ARG A 337 -18.83 27.13 -17.21
C ARG A 337 -17.55 27.87 -17.53
N ILE A 338 -16.69 27.24 -18.35
CA ILE A 338 -15.53 27.88 -18.97
C ILE A 338 -16.02 28.70 -20.17
N TYR A 339 -15.71 29.99 -20.17
CA TYR A 339 -15.98 30.90 -21.29
C TYR A 339 -14.64 31.37 -21.89
N GLY A 340 -14.45 31.18 -23.20
CA GLY A 340 -13.22 31.58 -23.89
C GLY A 340 -12.17 30.46 -24.00
N ARG A 341 -10.93 30.81 -24.31
CA ARG A 341 -9.81 29.86 -24.49
C ARG A 341 -9.40 29.21 -23.17
N ILE A 342 -8.96 27.96 -23.25
CA ILE A 342 -8.52 27.18 -22.07
C ILE A 342 -7.29 27.83 -21.44
N SER A 343 -6.42 28.45 -22.24
CA SER A 343 -5.20 29.11 -21.80
C SER A 343 -5.43 30.16 -20.70
N HIS A 344 -6.55 30.90 -20.74
CA HIS A 344 -6.83 31.99 -19.80
C HIS A 344 -7.70 31.57 -18.61
N VAL A 345 -7.95 30.27 -18.43
CA VAL A 345 -8.75 29.77 -17.31
C VAL A 345 -7.92 29.82 -16.03
N MET A 346 -8.41 30.54 -15.02
CA MET A 346 -7.83 30.53 -13.68
C MET A 346 -8.12 29.19 -12.98
N LEU A 347 -7.04 28.53 -12.56
CA LEU A 347 -7.06 27.25 -11.86
C LEU A 347 -7.52 27.43 -10.40
N ARG A 348 -8.41 26.55 -9.95
CA ARG A 348 -8.92 26.54 -8.57
C ARG A 348 -8.84 25.15 -7.94
N PRO A 349 -8.88 25.06 -6.59
CA PRO A 349 -9.05 23.78 -5.92
C PRO A 349 -10.29 23.05 -6.43
N GLY A 350 -10.16 21.75 -6.69
CA GLY A 350 -11.21 20.90 -7.22
C GLY A 350 -11.22 20.78 -8.75
N ASP A 351 -10.46 21.59 -9.50
CA ASP A 351 -10.31 21.37 -10.94
C ASP A 351 -9.48 20.11 -11.22
N ALA A 352 -9.78 19.42 -12.32
CA ALA A 352 -8.96 18.33 -12.83
C ALA A 352 -8.23 18.78 -14.11
N LEU A 353 -6.93 18.54 -14.16
CA LEU A 353 -6.08 18.76 -15.33
C LEU A 353 -5.83 17.43 -16.02
N LEU A 354 -5.91 17.42 -17.34
CA LEU A 354 -5.47 16.30 -18.15
C LEU A 354 -4.05 16.58 -18.63
N LEU A 355 -3.08 15.82 -18.11
CA LEU A 355 -1.66 15.97 -18.34
C LEU A 355 -1.17 14.93 -19.34
N MET A 356 -0.29 15.32 -20.25
CA MET A 356 0.31 14.45 -21.25
C MET A 356 1.83 14.63 -21.28
N GLY A 357 2.58 13.53 -21.26
CA GLY A 357 4.05 13.55 -21.19
C GLY A 357 4.63 12.20 -20.79
N ASP A 358 5.92 12.18 -20.46
CA ASP A 358 6.59 11.00 -19.90
C ASP A 358 6.22 10.84 -18.41
N GLU A 359 6.09 9.59 -17.94
CA GLU A 359 5.66 9.26 -16.57
C GLU A 359 6.47 10.02 -15.50
N GLU A 360 7.80 10.05 -15.65
CA GLU A 360 8.72 10.72 -14.71
C GLU A 360 8.52 12.25 -14.70
N SER A 361 8.27 12.83 -15.87
CA SER A 361 8.04 14.27 -16.05
C SER A 361 6.69 14.70 -15.45
N ILE A 362 5.64 13.89 -15.67
CA ILE A 362 4.32 14.11 -15.08
C ILE A 362 4.39 13.98 -13.55
N ALA A 363 5.03 12.94 -13.04
CA ALA A 363 5.20 12.73 -11.60
C ALA A 363 5.93 13.90 -10.93
N LYS A 364 7.01 14.40 -11.57
CA LYS A 364 7.75 15.57 -11.10
C LYS A 364 6.89 16.83 -11.09
N PHE A 365 6.15 17.09 -12.17
CA PHE A 365 5.24 18.24 -12.23
C PHE A 365 4.14 18.16 -11.14
N MET A 366 3.53 16.99 -10.94
CA MET A 366 2.51 16.81 -9.90
C MET A 366 3.08 17.04 -8.49
N SER A 367 4.30 16.55 -8.23
CA SER A 367 4.98 16.74 -6.95
C SER A 367 5.31 18.21 -6.67
N ASP A 368 5.89 18.92 -7.64
CA ASP A 368 6.30 20.32 -7.50
C ASP A 368 5.11 21.26 -7.24
N TYR A 369 3.95 20.91 -7.79
CA TYR A 369 2.75 21.74 -7.73
C TYR A 369 1.65 21.21 -6.80
N GLY A 370 1.89 20.10 -6.08
CA GLY A 370 0.94 19.55 -5.10
C GLY A 370 -0.36 19.02 -5.73
N LEU A 371 -0.26 18.42 -6.91
CA LEU A 371 -1.39 17.78 -7.60
C LEU A 371 -1.54 16.32 -7.16
N VAL A 372 -2.77 15.82 -7.14
CA VAL A 372 -3.07 14.42 -6.80
C VAL A 372 -3.64 13.72 -8.03
N PRO A 373 -3.06 12.61 -8.51
CA PRO A 373 -3.59 11.91 -9.67
C PRO A 373 -5.03 11.44 -9.41
N LEU A 374 -5.94 11.83 -10.30
CA LEU A 374 -7.26 11.22 -10.45
C LEU A 374 -7.05 10.00 -11.32
N ARG A 375 -7.46 8.82 -10.85
CA ARG A 375 -7.35 7.62 -11.66
C ARG A 375 -8.26 7.76 -12.88
N THR A 376 -7.69 8.16 -13.99
CA THR A 376 -8.13 7.73 -15.31
C THR A 376 -7.91 6.23 -15.38
N ARG A 377 -8.79 5.52 -16.08
CA ARG A 377 -8.56 4.14 -16.50
C ARG A 377 -7.34 4.07 -17.43
N GLY A 378 -6.16 4.18 -16.86
CA GLY A 378 -4.92 3.62 -17.37
C GLY A 378 -4.58 2.52 -16.40
N ALA A 379 -5.13 1.33 -16.63
CA ALA A 379 -4.55 0.14 -16.03
C ALA A 379 -3.05 0.21 -16.31
N LYS A 380 -2.19 0.04 -15.29
CA LYS A 380 -0.84 -0.47 -15.59
C LYS A 380 -1.08 -1.61 -16.57
N LEU A 381 -0.58 -1.49 -17.80
CA LEU A 381 -0.84 -2.51 -18.82
C LEU A 381 -0.49 -3.84 -18.17
N PHE A 382 -1.51 -4.68 -17.97
CA PHE A 382 -1.35 -5.89 -17.17
C PHE A 382 -0.25 -6.71 -17.81
N ASP A 383 0.91 -6.72 -17.17
CA ASP A 383 2.05 -7.46 -17.65
C ASP A 383 1.89 -8.88 -17.12
N VAL A 384 1.14 -9.67 -17.89
CA VAL A 384 0.84 -11.08 -17.62
C VAL A 384 2.14 -11.83 -17.31
N ARG A 385 3.24 -11.51 -18.00
CA ARG A 385 4.52 -12.18 -17.83
C ARG A 385 5.14 -11.84 -16.47
N LYS A 386 5.17 -10.56 -16.08
CA LYS A 386 5.67 -10.14 -14.75
C LYS A 386 4.84 -10.71 -13.61
N GLY A 387 3.51 -10.70 -13.75
CA GLY A 387 2.60 -11.25 -12.74
C GLY A 387 2.77 -12.75 -12.59
N ALA A 388 2.75 -13.49 -13.71
CA ALA A 388 2.94 -14.94 -13.71
C ALA A 388 4.34 -15.33 -13.21
N ALA A 389 5.39 -14.59 -13.60
CA ALA A 389 6.76 -14.83 -13.12
C ALA A 389 6.86 -14.66 -11.60
N SER A 390 6.25 -13.61 -11.04
CA SER A 390 6.26 -13.36 -9.60
C SER A 390 5.53 -14.46 -8.83
N ILE A 391 4.36 -14.89 -9.29
CA ILE A 391 3.60 -16.00 -8.69
C ILE A 391 4.37 -17.31 -8.81
N ALA A 392 4.96 -17.60 -9.97
CA ALA A 392 5.76 -18.81 -10.19
C ALA A 392 6.99 -18.83 -9.29
N VAL A 393 7.65 -17.69 -9.09
CA VAL A 393 8.79 -17.56 -8.17
C VAL A 393 8.33 -17.76 -6.73
N LEU A 394 7.24 -17.13 -6.27
CA LEU A 394 6.70 -17.35 -4.92
C LEU A 394 6.35 -18.83 -4.67
N ALA A 395 5.69 -19.47 -5.63
CA ALA A 395 5.39 -20.91 -5.55
C ALA A 395 6.67 -21.74 -5.51
N GLY A 396 7.64 -21.45 -6.39
CA GLY A 396 8.91 -22.15 -6.48
C GLY A 396 9.75 -22.05 -5.21
N VAL A 397 9.91 -20.85 -4.63
CA VAL A 397 10.67 -20.67 -3.39
C VAL A 397 9.98 -21.31 -2.19
N THR A 398 8.65 -21.32 -2.17
CA THR A 398 7.87 -22.01 -1.15
C THR A 398 8.08 -23.52 -1.24
N ILE A 399 7.95 -24.11 -2.43
CA ILE A 399 8.20 -25.54 -2.67
C ILE A 399 9.64 -25.91 -2.32
N ALA A 400 10.62 -25.13 -2.76
CA ALA A 400 12.03 -25.36 -2.44
C ALA A 400 12.27 -25.37 -0.92
N SER A 401 11.67 -24.44 -0.19
CA SER A 401 11.77 -24.37 1.27
C SER A 401 11.14 -25.59 1.95
N LEU A 402 10.03 -26.12 1.43
CA LEU A 402 9.40 -27.35 1.93
C LEU A 402 10.25 -28.60 1.67
N LEU A 403 11.03 -28.60 0.59
CA LEU A 403 11.98 -29.66 0.27
C LEU A 403 13.28 -29.57 1.10
N GLY A 404 13.36 -28.63 2.05
CA GLY A 404 14.51 -28.47 2.96
C GLY A 404 15.63 -27.59 2.42
N VAL A 405 15.43 -26.90 1.30
CA VAL A 405 16.38 -25.86 0.85
C VAL A 405 16.37 -24.71 1.85
N ASN A 406 17.55 -24.14 2.14
CA ASN A 406 17.67 -22.97 2.99
C ASN A 406 16.77 -21.83 2.47
N ILE A 407 15.85 -21.35 3.31
CA ILE A 407 14.84 -20.35 2.93
C ILE A 407 15.46 -19.08 2.36
N ALA A 408 16.56 -18.59 2.94
CA ALA A 408 17.23 -17.39 2.44
C ALA A 408 17.82 -17.60 1.04
N LEU A 409 18.43 -18.76 0.79
CA LEU A 409 18.94 -19.11 -0.55
C LEU A 409 17.80 -19.27 -1.55
N ALA A 410 16.69 -19.90 -1.17
CA ALA A 410 15.53 -20.05 -2.03
C ALA A 410 14.98 -18.69 -2.47
N PHE A 411 14.72 -17.79 -1.52
CA PHE A 411 14.20 -16.45 -1.78
C PHE A 411 15.18 -15.57 -2.58
N LEU A 412 16.48 -15.59 -2.24
CA LEU A 412 17.51 -14.88 -2.97
C LEU A 412 17.59 -15.35 -4.43
N THR A 413 17.55 -16.67 -4.64
CA THR A 413 17.52 -17.26 -6.00
C THR A 413 16.28 -16.82 -6.75
N GLY A 414 15.12 -16.77 -6.09
CA GLY A 414 13.89 -16.24 -6.66
C GLY A 414 14.03 -14.81 -7.18
N VAL A 415 14.67 -13.93 -6.41
CA VAL A 415 14.97 -12.56 -6.86
C VAL A 415 15.89 -12.55 -8.07
N VAL A 416 16.95 -13.36 -8.06
CA VAL A 416 17.87 -13.47 -9.20
C VAL A 416 17.13 -13.94 -10.46
N VAL A 417 16.24 -14.92 -10.34
CA VAL A 417 15.39 -15.39 -11.46
C VAL A 417 14.48 -14.26 -11.97
N LEU A 418 13.88 -13.45 -11.09
CA LEU A 418 13.09 -12.28 -11.53
C LEU A 418 13.94 -11.22 -12.23
N MET A 419 15.18 -11.01 -11.81
CA MET A 419 16.11 -10.12 -12.49
C MET A 419 16.49 -10.65 -13.87
N LEU A 420 16.85 -11.94 -13.98
CA LEU A 420 17.26 -12.56 -15.24
C LEU A 420 16.11 -12.68 -16.25
N SER A 421 14.87 -12.84 -15.78
CA SER A 421 13.69 -12.88 -16.64
C SER A 421 13.27 -11.50 -17.18
N GLY A 422 13.94 -10.41 -16.76
CA GLY A 422 13.59 -9.05 -17.14
C GLY A 422 12.32 -8.51 -16.49
N ALA A 423 11.79 -9.21 -15.47
CA ALA A 423 10.60 -8.77 -14.75
C ALA A 423 10.90 -7.56 -13.83
N VAL A 424 12.15 -7.43 -13.37
CA VAL A 424 12.63 -6.36 -12.49
C VAL A 424 13.47 -5.35 -13.26
N ASN A 425 13.24 -4.05 -13.04
CA ASN A 425 14.20 -3.02 -13.43
C ASN A 425 15.38 -2.98 -12.44
N TYR A 426 16.55 -3.48 -12.86
CA TYR A 426 17.75 -3.54 -12.03
C TYR A 426 18.17 -2.18 -11.44
N ARG A 427 17.80 -1.05 -12.06
CA ARG A 427 18.11 0.30 -11.56
C ARG A 427 17.23 0.70 -10.38
N ARG A 428 16.02 0.15 -10.29
CA ARG A 428 15.03 0.49 -9.25
C ARG A 428 14.92 -0.57 -8.16
N ILE A 429 15.64 -1.70 -8.26
CA ILE A 429 15.52 -2.81 -7.29
C ILE A 429 15.76 -2.39 -5.84
N TYR A 430 16.72 -1.49 -5.60
CA TYR A 430 17.02 -0.98 -4.25
C TYR A 430 15.94 -0.04 -3.71
N GLN A 431 15.09 0.52 -4.58
CA GLN A 431 13.93 1.34 -4.19
C GLN A 431 12.73 0.48 -3.78
N TYR A 432 12.73 -0.81 -4.12
CA TYR A 432 11.66 -1.74 -3.71
C TYR A 432 11.81 -2.18 -2.25
N ILE A 433 12.99 -1.99 -1.68
CA ILE A 433 13.33 -2.44 -0.33
C ILE A 433 13.07 -1.30 0.66
N ASP A 434 12.29 -1.57 1.70
CA ASP A 434 12.20 -0.66 2.85
C ASP A 434 13.41 -0.88 3.77
N TRP A 435 14.47 -0.11 3.51
CA TRP A 435 15.71 -0.14 4.27
C TRP A 435 15.51 0.17 5.75
N SER A 436 14.51 0.99 6.10
CA SER A 436 14.24 1.34 7.49
C SER A 436 13.78 0.11 8.26
N VAL A 437 12.89 -0.69 7.69
CA VAL A 437 12.43 -1.96 8.28
C VAL A 437 13.58 -2.96 8.38
N LEU A 438 14.37 -3.14 7.32
CA LEU A 438 15.48 -4.09 7.33
C LEU A 438 16.54 -3.73 8.36
N ILE A 439 16.98 -2.46 8.40
CA ILE A 439 17.97 -1.97 9.36
C ILE A 439 17.45 -2.12 10.79
N PHE A 440 16.18 -1.79 11.03
CA PHE A 440 15.58 -1.96 12.34
C PHE A 440 15.61 -3.41 12.79
N ILE A 441 15.15 -4.34 11.95
CA ILE A 441 15.10 -5.77 12.30
C ILE A 441 16.51 -6.31 12.53
N ALA A 442 17.43 -6.05 11.60
CA ALA A 442 18.82 -6.47 11.68
C ALA A 442 19.50 -6.03 12.99
N SER A 443 19.33 -4.77 13.36
CA SER A 443 19.94 -4.19 14.57
C SER A 443 19.22 -4.62 15.85
N PHE A 444 17.88 -4.59 15.85
CA PHE A 444 17.07 -4.85 17.04
C PHE A 444 17.03 -6.33 17.44
N LEU A 445 17.32 -7.27 16.53
CA LEU A 445 17.58 -8.69 16.87
C LEU A 445 18.67 -8.85 17.94
N SER A 446 19.64 -7.92 17.99
CA SER A 446 20.65 -7.86 19.05
C SER A 446 20.01 -7.74 20.43
N LEU A 447 18.92 -6.98 20.59
CA LEU A 447 18.22 -6.87 21.86
C LEU A 447 17.61 -8.21 22.29
N GLY A 448 16.95 -8.91 21.37
CA GLY A 448 16.38 -10.23 21.63
C GLY A 448 17.45 -11.24 22.04
N TYR A 449 18.60 -11.22 21.38
CA TYR A 449 19.76 -12.05 21.74
C TYR A 449 20.33 -11.69 23.12
N ALA A 450 20.56 -10.40 23.40
CA ALA A 450 21.04 -9.92 24.71
C ALA A 450 20.11 -10.34 25.86
N MET A 451 18.79 -10.27 25.66
CA MET A 451 17.81 -10.72 26.65
C MET A 451 17.94 -12.21 26.99
N SER A 452 18.18 -13.05 25.97
CA SER A 452 18.41 -14.49 26.16
C SER A 452 19.77 -14.79 26.78
N SER A 453 20.85 -14.20 26.26
CA SER A 453 22.23 -14.52 26.67
C SER A 453 22.57 -13.99 28.07
N SER A 454 22.03 -12.84 28.48
CA SER A 454 22.18 -12.29 29.83
C SER A 454 21.32 -12.99 30.90
N GLY A 455 20.38 -13.84 30.48
CA GLY A 455 19.38 -14.44 31.36
C GLY A 455 18.30 -13.45 31.85
N LEU A 456 18.22 -12.24 31.30
CA LEU A 456 17.15 -11.30 31.68
C LEU A 456 15.76 -11.86 31.36
N SER A 457 15.62 -12.60 30.25
CA SER A 457 14.35 -13.19 29.85
C SER A 457 13.79 -14.18 30.88
N THR A 458 14.64 -14.96 31.55
CA THR A 458 14.22 -15.91 32.61
C THR A 458 13.76 -15.20 33.86
N VAL A 459 14.39 -14.07 34.20
CA VAL A 459 13.96 -13.24 35.34
C VAL A 459 12.60 -12.62 35.07
N ILE A 460 12.40 -12.02 33.89
CA ILE A 460 11.10 -11.44 33.50
C ILE A 460 10.01 -12.53 33.48
N ALA A 461 10.31 -13.70 32.91
CA ALA A 461 9.39 -14.84 32.89
C ALA A 461 9.06 -15.40 34.29
N GLY A 462 9.90 -15.15 35.29
CA GLY A 462 9.64 -15.49 36.69
C GLY A 462 8.66 -14.54 37.39
N VAL A 463 8.51 -13.31 36.90
CA VAL A 463 7.60 -12.30 37.44
C VAL A 463 6.23 -12.35 36.77
N ILE A 464 6.20 -12.66 35.47
CA ILE A 464 4.96 -12.78 34.71
C ILE A 464 4.33 -14.16 35.00
N PRO A 465 3.01 -14.25 35.28
CA PRO A 465 2.33 -15.54 35.37
C PRO A 465 2.59 -16.38 34.12
N ARG A 466 2.98 -17.65 34.28
CA ARG A 466 3.28 -18.60 33.18
C ARG A 466 2.04 -19.06 32.39
N SER A 467 1.04 -18.20 32.28
CA SER A 467 -0.17 -18.40 31.49
C SER A 467 0.04 -17.93 30.06
N LEU A 468 -0.37 -18.76 29.09
CA LEU A 468 -0.37 -18.38 27.67
C LEU A 468 -1.32 -17.21 27.38
N ILE A 469 -2.40 -17.05 28.16
CA ILE A 469 -3.31 -15.90 28.06
C ILE A 469 -2.57 -14.61 28.40
N VAL A 470 -1.84 -14.61 29.52
CA VAL A 470 -1.08 -13.42 29.96
C VAL A 470 0.04 -13.10 28.97
N LEU A 471 0.73 -14.13 28.46
CA LEU A 471 1.74 -13.97 27.41
C LEU A 471 1.15 -13.33 26.15
N PHE A 472 -0.01 -13.81 25.69
CA PHE A 472 -0.71 -13.23 24.54
C PHE A 472 -1.07 -11.78 24.79
N LEU A 473 -1.74 -11.47 25.91
CA LEU A 473 -2.24 -10.13 26.19
C LEU A 473 -1.12 -9.10 26.31
N ILE A 474 -0.01 -9.44 26.99
CA ILE A 474 1.16 -8.56 27.09
C ILE A 474 1.78 -8.35 25.71
N THR A 475 1.95 -9.42 24.92
CA THR A 475 2.52 -9.32 23.57
C THR A 475 1.65 -8.45 22.67
N ALA A 476 0.34 -8.66 22.68
CA ALA A 476 -0.61 -7.86 21.91
C ALA A 476 -0.61 -6.39 22.36
N LEU A 477 -0.49 -6.11 23.66
CA LEU A 477 -0.39 -4.76 24.18
C LEU A 477 0.88 -4.06 23.66
N ILE A 478 2.04 -4.69 23.80
CA ILE A 478 3.30 -4.13 23.29
C ILE A 478 3.21 -3.90 21.78
N ALA A 479 2.63 -4.83 21.02
CA ALA A 479 2.47 -4.70 19.58
C ALA A 479 1.61 -3.48 19.19
N ASN A 480 0.56 -3.19 19.95
CA ASN A 480 -0.36 -2.08 19.66
C ASN A 480 0.17 -0.70 20.08
N PHE A 481 0.98 -0.63 21.14
CA PHE A 481 1.49 0.65 21.63
C PHE A 481 2.87 1.01 21.06
N VAL A 482 3.75 0.01 20.96
CA VAL A 482 5.12 0.17 20.45
C VAL A 482 5.11 -0.08 18.95
N ASN A 483 5.19 -1.35 18.54
CA ASN A 483 4.96 -1.87 17.20
C ASN A 483 5.08 -3.41 17.25
N ASN A 484 4.49 -4.08 16.26
CA ASN A 484 4.50 -5.54 16.12
C ASN A 484 5.92 -6.16 16.16
N VAL A 485 6.86 -5.58 15.42
CA VAL A 485 8.24 -6.06 15.30
C VAL A 485 8.95 -6.07 16.66
N SER A 486 8.83 -5.00 17.42
CA SER A 486 9.44 -4.87 18.76
C SER A 486 8.82 -5.85 19.74
N ALA A 487 7.50 -6.05 19.67
CA ALA A 487 6.81 -7.03 20.51
C ALA A 487 7.34 -8.44 20.27
N ALA A 488 7.53 -8.84 19.00
CA ALA A 488 8.12 -10.14 18.67
C ALA A 488 9.56 -10.29 19.19
N ILE A 489 10.40 -9.26 19.06
CA ILE A 489 11.80 -9.28 19.54
C ILE A 489 11.89 -9.37 21.07
N ILE A 490 11.04 -8.63 21.77
CA ILE A 490 11.06 -8.56 23.26
C ILE A 490 10.44 -9.81 23.87
N MET A 491 9.31 -10.30 23.30
CA MET A 491 8.53 -11.37 23.92
C MET A 491 9.03 -12.77 23.55
N THR A 492 9.67 -12.96 22.40
CA THR A 492 10.19 -14.29 22.01
C THR A 492 11.22 -14.84 23.00
N PRO A 493 12.25 -14.10 23.45
CA PRO A 493 13.19 -14.57 24.47
C PRO A 493 12.49 -15.03 25.76
N ILE A 494 11.42 -14.34 26.16
CA ILE A 494 10.61 -14.68 27.34
C ILE A 494 9.82 -15.97 27.07
N ALA A 495 9.14 -16.07 25.93
CA ALA A 495 8.39 -17.25 25.53
C ALA A 495 9.26 -18.50 25.41
N LEU A 496 10.51 -18.37 24.96
CA LEU A 496 11.46 -19.47 24.91
C LEU A 496 11.72 -20.08 26.30
N THR A 497 11.58 -19.33 27.39
CA THR A 497 11.79 -19.87 28.76
C THR A 497 10.63 -20.72 29.28
N TYR A 498 9.51 -20.80 28.56
CA TYR A 498 8.34 -21.58 28.98
C TYR A 498 8.62 -23.08 28.89
N PRO A 499 7.91 -23.92 29.67
CA PRO A 499 8.08 -25.38 29.64
C PRO A 499 7.88 -25.99 28.25
N ASN A 500 6.94 -25.44 27.47
CA ASN A 500 6.79 -25.76 26.06
C ASN A 500 7.07 -24.50 25.22
N PRO A 501 8.34 -24.30 24.79
CA PRO A 501 8.75 -23.13 24.04
C PRO A 501 7.99 -22.98 22.72
N LEU A 502 7.66 -24.09 22.05
CA LEU A 502 6.99 -24.06 20.73
C LEU A 502 5.57 -23.48 20.84
N LEU A 503 4.80 -23.90 21.85
CA LEU A 503 3.48 -23.34 22.12
C LEU A 503 3.58 -21.84 22.45
N ALA A 504 4.53 -21.48 23.31
CA ALA A 504 4.70 -20.09 23.75
C ALA A 504 5.12 -19.16 22.60
N VAL A 505 6.07 -19.56 21.74
CA VAL A 505 6.45 -18.73 20.57
C VAL A 505 5.34 -18.66 19.54
N THR A 506 4.51 -19.70 19.40
CA THR A 506 3.33 -19.64 18.54
C THR A 506 2.31 -18.64 19.06
N VAL A 507 2.10 -18.58 20.39
CA VAL A 507 1.27 -17.55 21.02
C VAL A 507 1.84 -16.16 20.76
N VAL A 508 3.16 -15.96 20.87
CA VAL A 508 3.81 -14.68 20.56
C VAL A 508 3.65 -14.31 19.08
N ALA A 509 3.76 -15.26 18.15
CA ALA A 509 3.55 -15.05 16.72
C ALA A 509 2.13 -14.55 16.42
N MET A 510 1.12 -15.22 16.99
CA MET A 510 -0.28 -14.81 16.82
C MET A 510 -0.57 -13.47 17.49
N ALA A 511 -0.05 -13.24 18.70
CA ALA A 511 -0.32 -12.03 19.46
C ALA A 511 0.38 -10.79 18.89
N SER A 512 1.64 -10.89 18.48
CA SER A 512 2.44 -9.77 17.97
C SER A 512 1.88 -9.17 16.68
N THR A 513 1.07 -9.94 15.95
CA THR A 513 0.39 -9.50 14.72
C THR A 513 -1.02 -8.96 14.98
N THR A 514 -1.51 -8.88 16.22
CA THR A 514 -2.86 -8.33 16.55
C THR A 514 -2.89 -6.80 16.69
N THR A 515 -2.27 -6.10 15.75
CA THR A 515 -2.17 -4.63 15.72
C THR A 515 -3.46 -3.96 15.24
N PHE A 516 -4.54 -4.12 16.00
CA PHE A 516 -5.88 -3.64 15.66
C PHE A 516 -6.38 -2.50 16.55
N LEU A 517 -5.84 -2.34 17.77
CA LEU A 517 -6.41 -1.43 18.77
C LEU A 517 -6.10 0.04 18.52
N THR A 518 -5.02 0.33 17.78
CA THR A 518 -4.58 1.69 17.51
C THR A 518 -4.22 1.87 16.03
N PRO A 519 -4.43 3.07 15.45
CA PRO A 519 -4.06 3.32 14.06
C PRO A 519 -2.53 3.33 13.85
N PHE A 520 -1.76 3.64 14.89
CA PHE A 520 -0.30 3.81 14.82
C PHE A 520 0.49 2.51 15.03
N SER A 521 -0.22 1.40 15.31
CA SER A 521 0.37 0.08 15.56
C SER A 521 0.88 -0.61 14.30
N HIS A 522 0.30 -0.28 13.13
CA HIS A 522 0.62 -0.91 11.86
C HIS A 522 0.57 0.10 10.70
N PRO A 523 1.53 0.11 9.76
CA PRO A 523 1.49 1.05 8.63
C PRO A 523 0.24 0.92 7.76
N ALA A 524 -0.29 -0.30 7.61
CA ALA A 524 -1.54 -0.55 6.87
C ALA A 524 -2.74 0.21 7.49
N ASN A 525 -2.81 0.31 8.82
CA ASN A 525 -3.86 1.06 9.51
C ASN A 525 -3.73 2.57 9.25
N LEU A 526 -2.51 3.10 9.17
CA LEU A 526 -2.28 4.51 8.87
C LEU A 526 -2.76 4.91 7.47
N LEU A 527 -2.62 4.02 6.48
CA LEU A 527 -3.09 4.25 5.12
C LEU A 527 -4.61 4.46 5.07
N VAL A 528 -5.36 3.79 5.94
CA VAL A 528 -6.82 3.88 5.98
C VAL A 528 -7.34 4.88 7.01
N TYR A 529 -6.52 5.27 7.98
CA TYR A 529 -6.88 6.17 9.07
C TYR A 529 -7.43 7.51 8.56
N ASN A 530 -6.65 8.21 7.73
CA ASN A 530 -7.03 9.52 7.19
C ASN A 530 -8.13 9.42 6.12
N PRO A 531 -8.03 8.55 5.09
CA PRO A 531 -9.08 8.46 4.06
C PRO A 531 -10.44 8.00 4.61
N GLY A 532 -10.44 7.14 5.63
CA GLY A 532 -11.66 6.70 6.31
C GLY A 532 -12.18 7.66 7.39
N ASN A 533 -11.45 8.74 7.69
CA ASN A 533 -11.77 9.72 8.72
C ASN A 533 -12.01 9.06 10.11
N TYR A 534 -11.24 8.02 10.42
CA TYR A 534 -11.45 7.24 11.64
C TYR A 534 -10.95 7.97 12.88
N LYS A 535 -11.56 7.66 14.03
CA LYS A 535 -11.09 8.11 15.34
C LYS A 535 -10.38 6.95 16.06
N PRO A 536 -9.44 7.20 16.99
CA PRO A 536 -8.79 6.14 17.76
C PRO A 536 -9.78 5.20 18.47
N LYS A 537 -10.94 5.73 18.90
CA LYS A 537 -12.03 4.92 19.49
C LYS A 537 -12.63 3.89 18.52
N ASP A 538 -12.63 4.18 17.22
CA ASP A 538 -13.17 3.26 16.21
C ASP A 538 -12.24 2.02 16.10
N TYR A 539 -10.93 2.24 16.17
CA TYR A 539 -9.92 1.18 16.23
C TYR A 539 -10.05 0.35 17.50
N LEU A 540 -10.15 1.00 18.67
CA LEU A 540 -10.28 0.29 19.93
C LEU A 540 -11.52 -0.60 19.95
N ALA A 541 -12.68 -0.07 19.53
CA ALA A 541 -13.94 -0.81 19.55
C ALA A 541 -13.94 -1.97 18.55
N MET A 542 -13.59 -1.73 17.28
CA MET A 542 -13.64 -2.75 16.24
C MET A 542 -12.46 -3.74 16.36
N GLY A 543 -11.29 -3.24 16.73
CA GLY A 543 -10.08 -4.03 16.89
C GLY A 543 -10.12 -4.96 18.10
N ALA A 544 -10.80 -4.58 19.19
CA ALA A 544 -10.97 -5.46 20.34
C ALA A 544 -11.74 -6.75 19.97
N VAL A 545 -12.73 -6.66 19.08
CA VAL A 545 -13.49 -7.83 18.60
C VAL A 545 -12.56 -8.84 17.95
N LEU A 546 -11.71 -8.38 17.01
CA LEU A 546 -10.76 -9.27 16.33
C LEU A 546 -9.66 -9.76 17.28
N LEU A 547 -9.16 -8.92 18.18
CA LEU A 547 -8.14 -9.35 19.14
C LEU A 547 -8.65 -10.49 20.04
N ILE A 548 -9.88 -10.37 20.56
CA ILE A 548 -10.50 -11.42 21.38
C ILE A 548 -10.71 -12.69 20.56
N LEU A 549 -11.18 -12.55 19.31
CA LEU A 549 -11.34 -13.67 18.39
C LEU A 549 -10.01 -14.40 18.14
N VAL A 550 -8.94 -13.66 17.84
CA VAL A 550 -7.60 -14.23 17.64
C VAL A 550 -7.09 -14.90 18.92
N LEU A 551 -7.28 -14.28 20.09
CA LEU A 551 -6.92 -14.85 21.39
C LEU A 551 -7.59 -16.20 21.61
N ILE A 552 -8.91 -16.27 21.44
CA ILE A 552 -9.70 -17.49 21.67
C ILE A 552 -9.23 -18.60 20.72
N ILE A 553 -9.14 -18.32 19.42
CA ILE A 553 -8.74 -19.31 18.42
C ILE A 553 -7.31 -19.80 18.69
N THR A 554 -6.40 -18.87 19.00
CA THR A 554 -5.00 -19.22 19.32
C THR A 554 -4.96 -20.18 20.51
N LEU A 555 -5.65 -19.89 21.61
CA LEU A 555 -5.60 -20.74 22.80
C LEU A 555 -6.29 -22.11 22.61
N LEU A 556 -7.37 -22.16 21.83
CA LEU A 556 -8.05 -23.42 21.51
C LEU A 556 -7.18 -24.32 20.63
N LEU A 557 -6.52 -23.76 19.61
CA LEU A 557 -5.79 -24.55 18.61
C LEU A 557 -4.31 -24.74 18.93
N VAL A 558 -3.70 -23.92 19.80
CA VAL A 558 -2.26 -24.04 20.10
C VAL A 558 -1.90 -25.41 20.66
N HIS A 559 -2.80 -26.03 21.43
CA HIS A 559 -2.58 -27.38 21.98
C HIS A 559 -2.66 -28.51 20.95
N ALA A 560 -3.06 -28.20 19.70
CA ALA A 560 -3.09 -29.15 18.59
C ALA A 560 -1.79 -29.14 17.75
N ILE A 561 -0.79 -28.35 18.16
CA ILE A 561 0.57 -28.32 17.63
C ILE A 561 1.45 -29.28 18.44
#